data_AF-K1SIX9-F1
#
_entry.id   AF-K1SIX9-F1
#
_cell.length_a   1.000
_cell.length_b   1.000
_cell.length_c   1.000
_cell.angle_alpha   90.00
_cell.angle_beta   90.00
_cell.angle_gamma   90.00
#
_symmetry.space_group_name_H-M   'P 1'
#
loop_
_entity.id
_entity.type
_entity.pdbx_description
1 polymer ?
#
loop_
_entity_poly.entity_id
_entity_poly.type
_entity_poly.pdbx_seq_one_letter_code
_entity_poly.pdbx_strand_id
1 'polypeptide(L)'
;MDRFLVTCEAYKVPVTILLSKIDLQDAGAVAEFRAVYERTGYRVLEAAAPSGEGVGEVRSLLAGRRTLVSGNSGVGKSTLIRAIDPSLDIRTGEISESHRKGRHTTTFSTMYPLSDGGAV
;
A
#
# COMPACT_ATOMS: atom_id res chain seq x y z
N MET A 1 -4.35 -10.86 5.69
CA MET A 1 -3.01 -10.30 5.42
C MET A 1 -1.96 -11.39 5.44
N ASP A 2 -1.94 -12.23 6.47
CA ASP A 2 -0.93 -13.27 6.71
C ASP A 2 -0.69 -14.19 5.51
N ARG A 3 -1.75 -14.64 4.84
CA ARG A 3 -1.62 -15.45 3.61
C ARG A 3 -0.84 -14.74 2.50
N PHE A 4 -0.98 -13.41 2.39
CA PHE A 4 -0.23 -12.61 1.43
C PHE A 4 1.24 -12.52 1.84
N LEU A 5 1.51 -12.27 3.13
CA LEU A 5 2.87 -12.23 3.69
C LEU A 5 3.59 -13.58 3.48
N VAL A 6 2.94 -14.69 3.83
CA VAL A 6 3.47 -16.05 3.61
C VAL A 6 3.79 -16.30 2.13
N THR A 7 2.95 -15.80 1.22
CA THR A 7 3.20 -15.94 -0.22
C THR A 7 4.44 -15.13 -0.63
N CYS A 8 4.54 -13.88 -0.20
CA CYS A 8 5.71 -13.05 -0.50
C CYS A 8 7.00 -13.66 0.06
N GLU A 9 6.99 -14.18 1.28
CA GLU A 9 8.12 -14.90 1.88
C GLU A 9 8.52 -16.13 1.05
N ALA A 10 7.55 -16.96 0.64
CA ALA A 10 7.82 -18.14 -0.19
C ALA A 10 8.51 -17.79 -1.52
N TYR A 11 8.20 -16.62 -2.09
CA TYR A 11 8.81 -16.11 -3.33
C TYR A 11 9.97 -15.14 -3.09
N LYS A 12 10.41 -14.95 -1.84
CA LYS A 12 11.49 -14.01 -1.45
C LYS A 12 11.25 -12.58 -1.94
N VAL A 13 9.98 -12.17 -1.98
CA VAL A 13 9.59 -10.79 -2.30
C VAL A 13 9.60 -9.99 -1.00
N PRO A 14 10.43 -8.95 -0.86
CA PRO A 14 10.47 -8.14 0.35
C PRO A 14 9.14 -7.42 0.54
N VAL A 15 8.62 -7.44 1.78
CA VAL A 15 7.35 -6.79 2.13
C VAL A 15 7.57 -5.70 3.18
N THR A 16 6.86 -4.60 3.01
CA THR A 16 6.66 -3.59 4.05
C THR A 16 5.16 -3.45 4.27
N ILE A 17 4.73 -3.52 5.52
CA ILE A 17 3.33 -3.32 5.90
C ILE A 17 3.13 -1.82 6.08
N LEU A 18 2.04 -1.29 5.54
CA LEU A 18 1.72 0.12 5.64
C LEU A 18 0.35 0.30 6.28
N LEU A 19 0.32 0.97 7.42
CA LEU A 19 -0.88 1.43 8.08
C LEU A 19 -1.23 2.81 7.55
N SER A 20 -2.22 2.86 6.67
CA SER A 20 -2.75 4.09 6.10
C SER A 20 -3.87 4.68 6.95
N LYS A 21 -4.09 6.00 6.84
CA LYS A 21 -5.14 6.75 7.55
C LYS A 21 -4.98 6.69 9.07
N ILE A 22 -3.74 6.78 9.56
CA ILE A 22 -3.45 6.76 11.01
C ILE A 22 -4.15 7.89 11.76
N ASP A 23 -4.52 8.97 11.06
CA ASP A 23 -5.35 10.07 11.57
C ASP A 23 -6.74 9.63 12.07
N LEU A 24 -7.21 8.44 11.66
CA LEU A 24 -8.50 7.88 12.05
C LEU A 24 -8.37 6.68 13.01
N GLN A 25 -7.15 6.26 13.35
CA GLN A 25 -6.91 5.05 14.15
C GLN A 25 -6.62 5.39 15.61
N ASP A 26 -6.94 4.44 16.49
CA ASP A 26 -6.50 4.50 17.88
C ASP A 26 -4.99 4.23 17.97
N ALA A 27 -4.26 5.08 18.69
CA ALA A 27 -2.81 4.98 18.80
C ALA A 27 -2.36 3.71 19.53
N GLY A 28 -3.14 3.23 20.51
CA GLY A 28 -2.87 1.97 21.22
C GLY A 28 -3.00 0.77 20.28
N ALA A 29 -4.08 0.72 19.49
CA ALA A 29 -4.30 -0.33 18.50
C ALA A 29 -3.20 -0.35 17.41
N VAL A 30 -2.76 0.82 16.94
CA VAL A 30 -1.64 0.94 15.99
C VAL A 30 -0.34 0.38 16.60
N ALA A 31 -0.03 0.77 17.84
CA ALA A 31 1.16 0.31 18.55
C ALA A 31 1.15 -1.22 18.78
N GLU A 32 0.00 -1.78 19.18
CA GLU A 32 -0.16 -3.23 19.34
C GLU A 32 0.04 -3.98 18.03
N PHE A 33 -0.58 -3.51 16.95
CA PHE A 33 -0.42 -4.10 15.62
C PHE A 33 1.05 -4.09 15.19
N ARG A 34 1.71 -2.93 15.34
CA ARG A 34 3.13 -2.76 15.02
C ARG A 34 3.99 -3.74 15.80
N ALA A 35 3.78 -3.85 17.11
CA ALA A 35 4.52 -4.77 17.97
C ALA A 35 4.34 -6.25 17.56
N VAL A 36 3.20 -6.64 16.99
CA VAL A 36 3.00 -8.01 16.49
C VAL A 36 3.87 -8.30 15.28
N TYR A 37 3.88 -7.42 14.27
CA TYR A 37 4.56 -7.68 13.00
C TYR A 37 6.05 -7.32 12.99
N GLU A 38 6.46 -6.30 13.74
CA GLU A 38 7.88 -5.97 13.85
C GLU A 38 8.66 -7.08 14.58
N ARG A 39 8.05 -7.73 15.58
CA ARG A 39 8.66 -8.89 16.26
C ARG A 39 8.86 -10.09 15.34
N THR A 40 8.13 -10.16 14.22
CA THR A 40 8.29 -11.22 13.21
C THR A 40 9.21 -10.80 12.05
N GLY A 41 9.82 -9.61 12.13
CA GLY A 41 10.81 -9.13 11.18
C GLY A 41 10.26 -8.26 10.04
N TYR A 42 8.96 -7.98 10.01
CA TYR A 42 8.38 -7.08 9.01
C TYR A 42 8.55 -5.63 9.41
N ARG A 43 8.96 -4.80 8.46
CA ARG A 43 8.88 -3.34 8.62
C ARG A 43 7.43 -2.90 8.55
N VAL A 44 7.00 -2.11 9.52
CA VAL A 44 5.69 -1.46 9.54
C VAL A 44 5.90 0.05 9.40
N LEU A 45 5.22 0.65 8.42
CA LEU A 45 5.17 2.08 8.21
C LEU A 45 3.78 2.60 8.50
N GLU A 46 3.71 3.88 8.84
CA GLU A 46 2.49 4.60 9.14
C GLU A 46 2.37 5.77 8.17
N ALA A 47 1.18 6.05 7.65
CA ALA A 47 0.96 7.20 6.79
C ALA A 47 -0.46 7.76 6.88
N ALA A 48 -0.56 9.08 6.88
CA ALA A 48 -1.80 9.82 6.71
C ALA A 48 -1.66 10.75 5.50
N ALA A 49 -2.17 10.31 4.35
CA ALA A 49 -2.10 11.08 3.11
C ALA A 49 -2.68 12.50 3.22
N PRO A 50 -3.78 12.77 3.97
CA PRO A 50 -4.31 14.13 4.12
C PRO A 50 -3.36 15.09 4.84
N SER A 51 -2.59 14.62 5.83
CA SER A 51 -1.61 15.45 6.57
C SER A 51 -0.22 15.41 5.94
N GLY A 52 0.04 14.47 5.03
CA GLY A 52 1.37 14.20 4.45
C GLY A 52 2.27 13.37 5.36
N GLU A 53 1.80 12.99 6.55
CA GLU A 53 2.58 12.19 7.50
C GLU A 53 2.93 10.82 6.90
N GLY A 54 4.20 10.42 7.04
CA GLY A 54 4.73 9.16 6.52
C GLY A 54 4.90 9.09 4.99
N VAL A 55 4.30 10.01 4.21
CA VAL A 55 4.33 9.96 2.74
C VAL A 55 5.75 10.02 2.19
N GLY A 56 6.63 10.84 2.77
CA GLY A 56 8.03 10.94 2.36
C GLY A 56 8.83 9.65 2.59
N GLU A 57 8.53 8.93 3.67
CA GLU A 57 9.18 7.64 3.97
C GLU A 57 8.73 6.56 2.96
N VAL A 58 7.43 6.53 2.63
CA VAL A 58 6.91 5.64 1.59
C VAL A 58 7.50 6.00 0.22
N ARG A 59 7.56 7.28 -0.15
CA ARG A 59 8.18 7.75 -1.40
C ARG A 59 9.62 7.24 -1.54
N SER A 60 10.41 7.39 -0.46
CA SER A 60 11.80 6.92 -0.41
C SER A 60 11.91 5.39 -0.53
N LEU A 61 10.95 4.64 0.04
CA LEU A 61 10.90 3.19 -0.08
C LEU A 61 10.63 2.73 -1.53
N LEU A 62 9.81 3.47 -2.27
CA LEU A 62 9.41 3.12 -3.63
C LEU A 62 10.43 3.54 -4.69
N ALA A 63 11.24 4.57 -4.42
CA ALA A 63 12.20 5.12 -5.35
C ALA A 63 13.12 4.06 -5.96
N GLY A 64 13.15 3.99 -7.30
CA GLY A 64 13.97 3.04 -8.06
C GLY A 64 13.51 1.58 -7.98
N ARG A 65 12.35 1.27 -7.38
CA ARG A 65 11.83 -0.09 -7.22
C ARG A 65 10.55 -0.31 -8.02
N ARG A 66 10.28 -1.58 -8.36
CA ARG A 66 8.96 -2.01 -8.85
C ARG A 66 8.21 -2.59 -7.66
N THR A 67 7.12 -1.97 -7.27
CA THR A 67 6.42 -2.31 -6.03
C THR A 67 4.96 -2.58 -6.29
N LEU A 68 4.49 -3.76 -5.92
CA LEU A 68 3.05 -4.06 -5.94
C LEU A 68 2.39 -3.44 -4.70
N VAL A 69 1.43 -2.54 -4.90
CA VAL A 69 0.61 -2.00 -3.80
C VAL A 69 -0.66 -2.85 -3.64
N SER A 70 -0.72 -3.65 -2.57
CA SER A 70 -1.83 -4.56 -2.28
C SER A 70 -2.58 -4.16 -1.00
N GLY A 71 -3.90 -4.39 -0.99
CA GLY A 71 -4.75 -4.10 0.16
C GLY A 71 -6.22 -4.03 -0.22
N ASN A 72 -7.13 -4.14 0.75
CA ASN A 72 -8.56 -4.11 0.52
C ASN A 72 -9.00 -2.81 -0.18
N SER A 73 -10.17 -2.84 -0.82
CA SER A 73 -10.76 -1.62 -1.36
C SER A 73 -11.02 -0.61 -0.23
N GLY A 74 -10.84 0.68 -0.52
CA GLY A 74 -11.09 1.76 0.45
C GLY A 74 -10.01 2.02 1.51
N VAL A 75 -8.94 1.21 1.58
CA VAL A 75 -7.86 1.43 2.56
C VAL A 75 -7.04 2.71 2.31
N GLY A 76 -7.06 3.24 1.08
CA GLY A 76 -6.38 4.52 0.74
C GLY A 76 -5.20 4.40 -0.24
N LYS A 77 -5.03 3.26 -0.92
CA LYS A 77 -3.94 3.02 -1.89
C LYS A 77 -3.81 4.14 -2.93
N SER A 78 -4.87 4.42 -3.70
CA SER A 78 -4.83 5.44 -4.76
C SER A 78 -4.57 6.85 -4.21
N THR A 79 -5.15 7.17 -3.05
CA THR A 79 -4.91 8.45 -2.35
C THR A 79 -3.45 8.60 -1.95
N LEU A 80 -2.85 7.54 -1.41
CA LEU A 80 -1.45 7.56 -1.03
C LEU A 80 -0.53 7.67 -2.25
N ILE A 81 -0.77 6.91 -3.33
CA ILE A 81 0.08 6.99 -4.52
C ILE A 81 0.01 8.38 -5.14
N ARG A 82 -1.18 9.01 -5.20
CA ARG A 82 -1.30 10.42 -5.61
C ARG A 82 -0.57 11.39 -4.67
N ALA A 83 -0.53 11.12 -3.36
CA ALA A 83 0.22 11.95 -2.42
C ALA A 83 1.73 11.79 -2.62
N ILE A 84 2.20 10.61 -3.03
CA ILE A 84 3.61 10.31 -3.32
C ILE A 84 4.04 10.97 -4.63
N ASP A 85 3.21 10.86 -5.67
CA ASP A 85 3.45 11.46 -6.97
C ASP A 85 2.16 12.12 -7.50
N PRO A 86 2.01 13.44 -7.29
CA PRO A 86 0.85 14.19 -7.75
C PRO A 86 0.69 14.26 -9.27
N SER A 87 1.73 13.91 -10.04
CA SER A 87 1.67 13.93 -11.51
C SER A 87 0.89 12.75 -12.09
N LEU A 88 0.63 11.71 -11.27
CA LEU A 88 -0.07 10.51 -11.70
C LEU A 88 -1.59 10.70 -11.71
N ASP A 89 -2.20 10.52 -12.88
CA ASP A 89 -3.65 10.47 -13.02
C ASP A 89 -4.23 9.10 -12.61
N ILE A 90 -4.13 8.81 -11.31
CA ILE A 90 -4.70 7.58 -10.74
C ILE A 90 -6.14 7.87 -10.36
N ARG A 91 -7.12 7.50 -11.17
CA ARG A 91 -8.54 7.71 -10.83
C ARG A 91 -8.84 7.26 -9.39
N THR A 92 -9.17 8.21 -8.51
CA THR A 92 -9.63 7.95 -7.13
C THR A 92 -11.12 7.64 -7.05
N GLY A 93 -11.80 7.63 -8.20
CA GLY A 93 -13.19 7.18 -8.32
C GLY A 93 -13.28 5.71 -7.92
N GLU A 94 -14.33 5.42 -7.15
CA GLU A 94 -14.69 4.16 -6.51
C GLU A 94 -14.14 2.90 -7.20
N ILE A 95 -13.67 1.98 -6.34
CA ILE A 95 -13.60 0.53 -6.55
C ILE A 95 -13.85 0.15 -8.00
N SER A 96 -12.82 -0.27 -8.76
CA SER A 96 -13.06 -0.93 -10.04
C SER A 96 -14.20 -1.92 -9.82
N GLU A 97 -15.35 -1.71 -10.48
CA GLU A 97 -16.67 -2.31 -10.25
C GLU A 97 -16.72 -3.85 -10.38
N SER A 98 -15.62 -4.57 -10.20
CA SER A 98 -15.52 -6.00 -10.46
C SER A 98 -15.88 -6.90 -9.28
N HIS A 99 -16.51 -6.38 -8.21
CA HIS A 99 -17.01 -7.18 -7.10
C HIS A 99 -18.40 -7.78 -7.33
N ARG A 100 -18.80 -8.05 -8.57
CA ARG A 100 -20.00 -8.86 -8.85
C ARG A 100 -19.76 -9.95 -9.88
N LYS A 101 -19.83 -11.17 -9.35
CA LYS A 101 -20.11 -12.45 -10.01
C LYS A 101 -18.95 -13.08 -10.78
N GLY A 102 -18.65 -14.31 -10.37
CA GLY A 102 -17.59 -15.13 -10.93
C GLY A 102 -17.77 -15.36 -12.42
N ARG A 103 -16.73 -15.02 -13.18
CA ARG A 103 -16.38 -15.58 -14.48
C ARG A 103 -15.01 -15.03 -14.83
N HIS A 104 -13.98 -15.89 -14.81
CA HIS A 104 -12.59 -15.62 -15.25
C HIS A 104 -12.30 -14.17 -15.64
N THR A 105 -11.93 -13.31 -14.67
CA THR A 105 -11.69 -11.89 -14.93
C THR A 105 -10.22 -11.60 -14.78
N THR A 106 -9.52 -11.35 -15.89
CA THR A 106 -8.17 -10.79 -15.91
C THR A 106 -8.24 -9.45 -15.17
N THR A 107 -7.81 -9.44 -13.91
CA THR A 107 -7.72 -8.24 -13.09
C THR A 107 -6.56 -7.45 -13.68
N PHE A 108 -6.87 -6.42 -14.48
CA PHE A 108 -5.83 -5.58 -15.05
C PHE A 108 -5.07 -4.92 -13.89
N SER A 109 -3.84 -5.37 -13.68
CA SER A 109 -2.87 -4.63 -12.87
C SER A 109 -2.34 -3.50 -13.74
N THR A 110 -2.48 -2.28 -13.27
CA THR A 110 -1.90 -1.10 -13.91
C THR A 110 -0.61 -0.76 -13.21
N MET A 111 0.44 -0.49 -13.98
CA MET A 111 1.73 -0.04 -13.48
C MET A 111 1.92 1.43 -13.84
N TYR A 112 2.19 2.26 -12.85
CA TYR A 112 2.45 3.69 -12.98
C TYR A 112 3.94 3.96 -12.72
N PRO A 113 4.67 4.54 -13.69
CA PRO A 113 6.05 4.96 -13.46
C PRO A 113 6.07 6.14 -12.48
N LEU A 114 6.98 6.11 -11.50
CA LEU A 114 7.15 7.21 -10.55
C LEU A 114 8.17 8.23 -11.08
N SER A 115 7.96 9.51 -10.78
CA SER A 115 8.88 10.61 -11.13
C SER A 115 10.28 10.45 -10.55
N ASP A 116 10.43 9.86 -9.36
CA ASP A 116 11.73 9.54 -8.74
C ASP A 116 12.37 8.24 -9.24
N GLY A 117 11.80 7.66 -10.31
CA GLY A 117 12.18 6.35 -10.81
C GLY A 117 11.54 5.20 -10.04
N GLY A 118 11.43 4.05 -10.69
CA GLY A 118 10.62 2.92 -10.21
C GLY A 118 9.20 2.98 -10.75
N ALA A 119 8.36 2.06 -10.26
CA ALA A 119 6.96 1.96 -10.66
C ALA A 119 6.12 1.25 -9.60
N VAL A 120 4.84 1.62 -9.52
CA VAL A 120 3.83 1.02 -8.63
C VAL A 120 2.62 0.48 -9.35
#